data_AF-A0A483AH92-F1
#
_entry.id   AF-A0A483AH92-F1
#
_cell.length_a   1.000
_cell.length_b   1.000
_cell.length_c   1.000
_cell.angle_alpha   90.00
_cell.angle_beta   90.00
_cell.angle_gamma   90.00
#
_symmetry.space_group_name_H-M   'P 1'
#
loop_
_entity.id
_entity.type
_entity.pdbx_description
1 polymer ?
#
loop_
_entity_poly.entity_id
_entity_poly.type
_entity_poly.pdbx_seq_one_letter_code
_entity_poly.pdbx_strand_id
1 'polypeptide(L)'
;MMNFRCYSEHLCVISYKEIALSLLSWEWSKIIQSIASISMVWIAYKALTTWKQKSTADNKISFIGELSDEIHNFIVVISPAIEVYRFIKIGIGSHSSQDHYNNIKNRPISAAYIEKYGKEDGHLLFEKLNSCTSSVSKINSLITKGQIYNFIKYEDCQNSCALLTWQYDRLQAVAGLISQQSWNWENTKVVETLNKVLSTEIGDIEQNIKQQNIKFIEFAKDNYCSVFKNT
;
A
#
# COMPACT_ATOMS: atom_id res chain seq x y z
N MET A 1 35.10 74.84 60.85
CA MET A 1 34.95 73.37 60.75
C MET A 1 34.08 73.07 59.54
N MET A 2 34.66 72.34 58.59
CA MET A 2 34.04 71.45 57.59
C MET A 2 32.71 71.89 56.94
N ASN A 3 32.81 72.43 55.72
CA ASN A 3 31.75 72.39 54.72
C ASN A 3 32.20 71.45 53.60
N PHE A 4 31.85 70.17 53.73
CA PHE A 4 31.94 69.16 52.67
C PHE A 4 30.51 68.93 52.16
N ARG A 5 30.08 69.67 51.13
CA ARG A 5 28.89 69.32 50.34
C ARG A 5 29.10 69.78 48.90
N CYS A 6 28.62 68.94 47.99
CA CYS A 6 28.50 69.15 46.54
C CYS A 6 29.76 68.93 45.68
N TYR A 7 30.19 67.67 45.57
CA TYR A 7 31.00 67.20 44.42
C TYR A 7 30.54 65.83 43.89
N SER A 8 29.25 65.49 44.06
CA SER A 8 28.71 64.16 43.68
C SER A 8 27.80 64.17 42.44
N GLU A 9 27.32 65.31 41.96
CA GLU A 9 26.30 65.34 40.88
C GLU A 9 26.88 65.60 39.49
N HIS A 10 28.05 66.24 39.38
CA HIS A 10 28.62 66.61 38.07
C HIS A 10 29.39 65.50 37.35
N LEU A 11 29.88 64.48 38.06
CA LEU A 11 30.58 63.35 37.44
C LEU A 11 29.64 62.33 36.79
N CYS A 12 28.38 62.25 37.24
CA CYS A 12 27.42 61.30 36.69
C CYS A 12 26.88 61.76 35.32
N VAL A 13 26.67 63.06 35.12
CA VAL A 13 26.08 63.63 33.89
C VAL A 13 27.03 63.56 32.68
N ILE A 14 28.35 63.63 32.91
CA ILE A 14 29.36 63.55 31.84
C ILE A 14 29.44 62.12 31.29
N SER A 15 29.34 61.12 32.16
CA SER A 15 29.36 59.70 31.75
C SER A 15 28.17 59.33 30.85
N TYR A 16 26.96 59.82 31.15
CA TYR A 16 25.78 59.55 30.32
C TYR A 16 25.85 60.20 28.92
N LYS A 17 26.42 61.40 28.80
CA LYS A 17 26.54 62.09 27.50
C LYS A 17 27.55 61.40 26.56
N GLU A 18 28.66 60.93 27.10
CA GLU A 18 29.67 60.18 26.31
C GLU A 18 29.13 58.82 25.88
N ILE A 19 28.41 58.11 26.76
CA ILE A 19 27.75 56.85 26.42
C ILE A 19 26.67 57.07 25.34
N ALA A 20 25.86 58.14 25.46
CA ALA A 20 24.84 58.47 24.47
C ALA A 20 25.42 58.85 23.10
N LEU A 21 26.51 59.62 23.06
CA LEU A 21 27.21 59.96 21.81
C LEU A 21 27.86 58.74 21.16
N SER A 22 28.39 57.80 21.95
CA SER A 22 28.94 56.54 21.44
C SER A 22 27.87 55.58 20.88
N LEU A 23 26.66 55.59 21.44
CA LEU A 23 25.51 54.84 20.92
C LEU A 23 24.97 55.45 19.62
N LEU A 24 25.05 56.78 19.45
CA LEU A 24 24.56 57.48 18.26
C LEU A 24 25.54 57.43 17.07
N SER A 25 26.84 57.25 17.34
CA SER A 25 27.87 57.11 16.31
C SER A 25 27.97 55.70 15.72
N TRP A 26 27.27 54.71 16.29
CA TRP A 26 27.22 53.37 15.74
C TRP A 26 26.49 53.39 14.40
N GLU A 27 27.03 52.75 13.37
CA GLU A 27 26.41 52.63 12.05
C GLU A 27 25.18 51.70 12.07
N TRP A 28 24.10 52.15 12.72
CA TRP A 28 22.83 51.43 12.88
C TRP A 28 22.29 50.88 11.55
N SER A 29 22.53 51.57 10.44
CA SER A 29 22.19 51.12 9.08
C SER A 29 22.83 49.76 8.73
N LYS A 30 24.14 49.58 9.01
CA LYS A 30 24.85 48.32 8.72
C LYS A 30 24.41 47.19 9.65
N ILE A 31 24.09 47.52 10.91
CA ILE A 31 23.56 46.55 11.88
C ILE A 31 22.18 46.06 11.43
N ILE A 32 21.27 46.97 11.07
CA ILE A 32 19.92 46.65 10.59
C ILE A 32 19.99 45.83 9.29
N GLN A 33 20.87 46.19 8.35
CA GLN A 33 21.06 45.44 7.11
C GLN A 33 21.57 44.01 7.38
N SER A 34 22.49 43.84 8.31
CA SER A 34 22.99 42.52 8.72
C SER A 34 21.90 41.67 9.39
N ILE A 35 21.09 42.27 10.26
CA ILE A 35 19.93 41.61 10.90
C ILE A 35 18.89 41.20 9.85
N ALA A 36 18.63 42.04 8.85
CA ALA A 36 17.72 41.72 7.76
C ALA A 36 18.19 40.52 6.94
N SER A 37 19.49 40.43 6.62
CA SER A 37 20.06 39.26 5.94
C SER A 37 19.93 37.97 6.75
N ILE A 38 20.21 38.01 8.06
CA ILE A 38 20.04 36.84 8.95
C ILE A 38 18.58 36.41 9.02
N SER A 39 17.66 37.37 9.13
CA SER A 39 16.22 37.12 9.18
C SER A 39 15.71 36.48 7.88
N MET A 40 16.19 36.94 6.72
CA MET A 40 15.88 36.34 5.42
C MET A 40 16.38 34.89 5.33
N VAL A 41 17.59 34.61 5.81
CA VAL A 41 18.12 33.23 5.87
C VAL A 41 17.25 32.35 6.77
N TRP A 42 16.82 32.85 7.92
CA TRP A 42 15.94 32.12 8.84
C TRP A 42 14.57 31.81 8.21
N ILE A 43 13.95 32.79 7.55
CA ILE A 43 12.67 32.63 6.86
C ILE A 43 12.82 31.61 5.71
N ALA A 44 13.87 31.73 4.91
CA ALA A 44 14.15 30.79 3.82
C ALA A 44 14.37 29.36 4.35
N TYR A 45 15.11 29.21 5.45
CA TYR A 45 15.31 27.92 6.11
C TYR A 45 13.98 27.33 6.58
N LYS A 46 13.14 28.11 7.28
CA LYS A 46 11.80 27.67 7.71
C LYS A 46 10.95 27.26 6.52
N ALA A 47 10.88 28.08 5.47
CA ALA A 47 10.14 27.77 4.25
C ALA A 47 10.61 26.47 3.58
N LEU A 48 11.93 26.25 3.51
CA LEU A 48 12.50 25.01 2.93
C LEU A 48 12.12 23.78 3.76
N THR A 49 12.18 23.88 5.09
CA THR A 49 11.79 22.76 5.96
C THR A 49 10.30 22.43 5.84
N THR A 50 9.43 23.44 5.81
CA THR A 50 7.99 23.27 5.61
C THR A 50 7.68 22.69 4.23
N TRP A 51 8.33 23.18 3.18
CA TRP A 51 8.17 22.66 1.82
C TRP A 51 8.55 21.19 1.73
N LYS A 52 9.68 20.78 2.36
CA LYS A 52 10.11 19.38 2.40
C LYS A 52 9.10 18.49 3.12
N GLN A 53 8.56 18.94 4.25
CA GLN A 53 7.52 18.21 4.99
C GLN A 53 6.26 18.05 4.15
N LYS A 54 5.77 19.13 3.54
CA LYS A 54 4.60 19.11 2.67
C LYS A 54 4.79 18.20 1.46
N SER A 55 5.92 18.30 0.76
CA SER A 55 6.23 17.43 -0.38
C SER A 55 6.26 15.94 0.03
N THR A 56 6.78 15.63 1.21
CA THR A 56 6.78 14.25 1.74
C THR A 56 5.35 13.78 2.06
N ALA A 57 4.53 14.63 2.68
CA ALA A 57 3.12 14.36 2.97
C ALA A 57 2.31 14.12 1.68
N ASP A 58 2.47 14.99 0.68
CA ASP A 58 1.79 14.89 -0.61
C ASP A 58 2.17 13.58 -1.33
N ASN A 59 3.45 13.22 -1.33
CA ASN A 59 3.92 11.95 -1.91
C ASN A 59 3.31 10.72 -1.20
N LYS A 60 3.21 10.77 0.14
CA LYS A 60 2.58 9.69 0.92
C LYS A 60 1.09 9.57 0.61
N ILE A 61 0.38 10.70 0.52
CA ILE A 61 -1.05 10.76 0.18
C ILE A 61 -1.30 10.23 -1.23
N SER A 62 -0.50 10.67 -2.21
CA SER A 62 -0.56 10.19 -3.60
C SER A 62 -0.33 8.69 -3.67
N PHE A 63 0.68 8.19 -2.96
CA PHE A 63 0.97 6.76 -2.90
C PHE A 63 -0.21 5.93 -2.39
N ILE A 64 -0.80 6.33 -1.25
CA ILE A 64 -1.93 5.60 -0.66
C ILE A 64 -3.14 5.64 -1.62
N GLY A 65 -3.37 6.78 -2.28
CA GLY A 65 -4.42 6.93 -3.29
C GLY A 65 -4.20 5.98 -4.48
N GLU A 66 -3.03 6.04 -5.11
CA GLU A 66 -2.63 5.17 -6.23
C GLU A 66 -2.79 3.68 -5.87
N LEU A 67 -2.35 3.27 -4.69
CA LEU A 67 -2.47 1.88 -4.25
C LEU A 67 -3.92 1.49 -3.97
N SER A 68 -4.71 2.38 -3.37
CA SER A 68 -6.13 2.16 -3.13
C SER A 68 -6.91 1.97 -4.43
N ASP A 69 -6.65 2.82 -5.42
CA ASP A 69 -7.29 2.75 -6.73
C ASP A 69 -6.95 1.44 -7.44
N GLU A 70 -5.69 0.99 -7.38
CA GLU A 70 -5.30 -0.26 -8.02
C GLU A 70 -5.78 -1.52 -7.28
N ILE A 71 -5.87 -1.49 -5.94
CA ILE A 71 -6.53 -2.56 -5.18
C ILE A 71 -8.01 -2.65 -5.54
N HIS A 72 -8.71 -1.51 -5.60
CA HIS A 72 -10.11 -1.49 -6.00
C HIS A 72 -10.30 -2.02 -7.42
N ASN A 73 -9.47 -1.56 -8.35
CA ASN A 73 -9.45 -2.04 -9.72
C ASN A 73 -9.23 -3.56 -9.77
N PHE A 74 -8.24 -4.09 -9.04
CA PHE A 74 -8.00 -5.54 -8.92
C PHE A 74 -9.23 -6.31 -8.44
N ILE A 75 -9.90 -5.84 -7.39
CA ILE A 75 -11.11 -6.48 -6.83
C ILE A 75 -12.23 -6.54 -7.88
N VAL A 76 -12.39 -5.47 -8.66
CA VAL A 76 -13.40 -5.42 -9.73
C VAL A 76 -13.06 -6.42 -10.84
N VAL A 77 -11.80 -6.47 -11.29
CA VAL A 77 -11.41 -7.31 -12.44
C VAL A 77 -11.23 -8.78 -12.10
N ILE A 78 -10.98 -9.16 -10.84
CA ILE A 78 -10.87 -10.57 -10.44
C ILE A 78 -12.23 -11.24 -10.25
N SER A 79 -13.29 -10.48 -10.00
CA SER A 79 -14.64 -10.99 -9.76
C SER A 79 -15.16 -11.93 -10.88
N PRO A 80 -15.04 -11.58 -12.18
CA PRO A 80 -15.41 -12.49 -13.27
C PRO A 80 -14.66 -13.82 -13.25
N ALA A 81 -13.38 -13.84 -12.87
CA ALA A 81 -12.60 -15.08 -12.78
C ALA A 81 -13.09 -15.96 -11.61
N ILE A 82 -13.47 -15.35 -10.49
CA ILE A 82 -14.09 -16.06 -9.35
C ILE A 82 -15.42 -16.70 -9.77
N GLU A 83 -16.23 -16.00 -10.57
CA GLU A 83 -17.50 -16.54 -11.08
C GLU A 83 -17.29 -17.73 -12.02
N VAL A 84 -16.32 -17.64 -12.94
CA VAL A 84 -15.97 -18.77 -13.82
C VAL A 84 -15.52 -19.97 -12.97
N TYR A 85 -14.67 -19.75 -11.96
CA TYR A 85 -14.26 -20.79 -11.03
C TYR A 85 -15.45 -21.41 -10.27
N ARG A 86 -16.47 -20.60 -9.93
CA ARG A 86 -17.72 -21.10 -9.34
C ARG A 86 -18.46 -22.06 -10.25
N PHE A 87 -18.64 -21.71 -11.52
CA PHE A 87 -19.26 -22.61 -12.49
C PHE A 87 -18.46 -23.89 -12.69
N ILE A 88 -17.14 -23.82 -12.71
CA ILE A 88 -16.27 -25.00 -12.79
C ILE A 88 -16.47 -25.93 -11.58
N LYS A 89 -16.46 -25.40 -10.34
CA LYS A 89 -16.73 -26.21 -9.14
C LYS A 89 -18.11 -26.87 -9.20
N ILE A 90 -19.14 -26.14 -9.63
CA ILE A 90 -20.49 -26.68 -9.80
C ILE A 90 -20.51 -27.79 -10.86
N GLY A 91 -19.81 -27.60 -11.98
CA GLY A 91 -19.71 -28.59 -13.06
C GLY A 91 -19.04 -29.88 -12.61
N ILE A 92 -17.94 -29.77 -11.87
CA ILE A 92 -17.22 -30.90 -11.24
C ILE A 92 -18.13 -31.61 -10.23
N GLY A 93 -18.82 -30.84 -9.36
CA GLY A 93 -19.74 -31.39 -8.37
C GLY A 93 -21.03 -31.99 -8.97
N SER A 94 -21.42 -31.58 -10.17
CA SER A 94 -22.58 -32.16 -10.85
C SER A 94 -22.22 -33.51 -11.49
N HIS A 95 -20.99 -33.66 -12.01
CA HIS A 95 -20.50 -34.94 -12.53
C HIS A 95 -20.40 -36.01 -11.43
N SER A 96 -20.14 -35.61 -10.18
CA SER A 96 -20.07 -36.58 -9.07
C SER A 96 -21.38 -37.25 -8.74
N SER A 97 -22.50 -36.61 -9.10
CA SER A 97 -23.84 -37.15 -8.87
C SER A 97 -24.27 -38.16 -9.94
N GLN A 98 -23.62 -38.16 -11.12
CA GLN A 98 -23.99 -38.98 -12.27
C GLN A 98 -23.19 -40.30 -12.35
N ASP A 99 -21.95 -40.31 -11.85
CA ASP A 99 -21.05 -41.48 -11.87
C ASP A 99 -21.40 -42.58 -10.86
N HIS A 100 -22.38 -42.37 -9.97
CA HIS A 100 -22.88 -43.42 -9.08
C HIS A 100 -23.49 -44.63 -9.82
N TYR A 101 -23.68 -44.56 -11.14
CA TYR A 101 -24.27 -45.62 -11.95
C TYR A 101 -23.26 -46.44 -12.79
N ASN A 102 -22.01 -45.99 -12.96
CA ASN A 102 -21.02 -46.66 -13.80
C ASN A 102 -19.79 -47.13 -13.00
N ASN A 103 -19.47 -48.41 -13.17
CA ASN A 103 -18.50 -49.23 -12.43
C ASN A 103 -17.00 -48.83 -12.59
N ILE A 104 -16.64 -47.55 -12.72
CA ILE A 104 -15.24 -47.12 -12.85
C ILE A 104 -14.65 -46.91 -11.45
N LYS A 105 -14.25 -48.03 -10.83
CA LYS A 105 -13.99 -48.13 -9.38
C LYS A 105 -12.81 -47.31 -8.83
N ASN A 106 -12.01 -46.61 -9.65
CA ASN A 106 -10.75 -45.98 -9.22
C ASN A 106 -10.44 -44.60 -9.84
N ARG A 107 -11.37 -43.98 -10.59
CA ARG A 107 -11.09 -42.70 -11.23
C ARG A 107 -11.69 -41.53 -10.45
N PRO A 108 -10.94 -40.46 -10.15
CA PRO A 108 -11.51 -39.28 -9.51
C PRO A 108 -12.49 -38.60 -10.47
N ILE A 109 -13.69 -38.28 -9.97
CA ILE A 109 -14.79 -37.69 -10.73
C ILE A 109 -14.35 -36.36 -11.37
N SER A 110 -13.54 -35.58 -10.65
CA SER A 110 -12.96 -34.33 -11.16
C SER A 110 -12.12 -34.54 -12.42
N ALA A 111 -11.45 -35.69 -12.60
CA ALA A 111 -10.71 -35.98 -13.83
C ALA A 111 -11.63 -36.20 -15.03
N ALA A 112 -12.77 -36.90 -14.86
CA ALA A 112 -13.72 -37.11 -15.94
C ALA A 112 -14.31 -35.78 -16.47
N TYR A 113 -14.61 -34.85 -15.55
CA TYR A 113 -14.99 -33.48 -15.92
C TYR A 113 -13.89 -32.76 -16.70
N ILE A 114 -12.67 -32.77 -16.15
CA ILE A 114 -11.52 -32.03 -16.71
C ILE A 114 -11.15 -32.54 -18.10
N GLU A 115 -11.20 -33.84 -18.35
CA GLU A 115 -10.95 -34.38 -19.70
C GLU A 115 -11.95 -33.85 -20.73
N LYS A 116 -13.21 -33.76 -20.34
CA LYS A 116 -14.30 -33.37 -21.24
C LYS A 116 -14.40 -31.86 -21.46
N TYR A 117 -14.28 -31.07 -20.40
CA TYR A 117 -14.55 -29.62 -20.42
C TYR A 117 -13.36 -28.76 -19.96
N GLY A 118 -12.36 -29.35 -19.28
CA GLY A 118 -11.30 -28.61 -18.58
C GLY A 118 -10.45 -27.71 -19.48
N LYS A 119 -10.22 -28.10 -20.74
CA LYS A 119 -9.49 -27.25 -21.70
C LYS A 119 -10.21 -25.94 -22.00
N GLU A 120 -11.52 -26.00 -22.24
CA GLU A 120 -12.33 -24.82 -22.58
C GLU A 120 -12.55 -23.94 -21.34
N ASP A 121 -12.95 -24.57 -20.23
CA ASP A 121 -13.14 -23.88 -18.95
C ASP A 121 -11.85 -23.24 -18.41
N GLY A 122 -10.73 -23.96 -18.54
CA GLY A 122 -9.42 -23.48 -18.16
C GLY A 122 -8.97 -22.30 -19.03
N HIS A 123 -9.20 -22.36 -20.34
CA HIS A 123 -8.94 -21.23 -21.24
C HIS A 123 -9.81 -20.02 -20.88
N LEU A 124 -11.10 -20.22 -20.64
CA LEU A 124 -12.02 -19.16 -20.22
C LEU A 124 -11.56 -18.51 -18.91
N LEU A 125 -11.15 -19.32 -17.93
CA LEU A 125 -10.62 -18.82 -16.65
C LEU A 125 -9.32 -18.02 -16.85
N PHE A 126 -8.38 -18.52 -17.67
CA PHE A 126 -7.17 -17.78 -18.03
C PHE A 126 -7.47 -16.45 -18.72
N GLU A 127 -8.42 -16.42 -19.65
CA GLU A 127 -8.84 -15.21 -20.34
C GLU A 127 -9.32 -14.15 -19.34
N LYS A 128 -10.16 -14.54 -18.37
CA LYS A 128 -10.63 -13.61 -17.34
C LYS A 128 -9.51 -13.17 -16.41
N LEU A 129 -8.62 -14.08 -16.00
CA LEU A 129 -7.45 -13.75 -15.19
C LEU A 129 -6.48 -12.80 -15.90
N ASN A 130 -6.33 -12.88 -17.22
CA ASN A 130 -5.40 -12.02 -17.95
C ASN A 130 -5.69 -10.52 -17.76
N SER A 131 -6.96 -10.16 -17.51
CA SER A 131 -7.35 -8.78 -17.17
C SER A 131 -6.77 -8.28 -15.84
N CYS A 132 -6.45 -9.20 -14.91
CA CYS A 132 -5.92 -8.89 -13.58
C CYS A 132 -4.41 -8.63 -13.59
N THR A 133 -3.68 -9.14 -14.60
CA THR A 133 -2.21 -9.13 -14.65
C THR A 133 -1.62 -7.72 -14.49
N SER A 134 -2.25 -6.73 -15.12
CA SER A 134 -1.84 -5.33 -15.03
C SER A 134 -1.97 -4.79 -13.60
N SER A 135 -3.14 -4.98 -12.97
CA SER A 135 -3.40 -4.51 -11.60
C SER A 135 -2.48 -5.21 -10.59
N VAL A 136 -2.28 -6.53 -10.70
CA VAL A 136 -1.35 -7.29 -9.84
C VAL A 136 0.08 -6.76 -9.96
N SER A 137 0.55 -6.53 -11.19
CA SER A 137 1.90 -6.01 -11.43
C SER A 137 2.08 -4.61 -10.85
N LYS A 138 1.08 -3.73 -11.01
CA LYS A 138 1.10 -2.39 -10.44
C LYS A 138 1.06 -2.40 -8.92
N ILE A 139 0.20 -3.23 -8.31
CA ILE A 139 0.15 -3.41 -6.85
C ILE A 139 1.53 -3.82 -6.32
N ASN A 140 2.17 -4.83 -6.92
CA ASN A 140 3.51 -5.29 -6.51
C ASN A 140 4.59 -4.20 -6.67
N SER A 141 4.52 -3.42 -7.76
CA SER A 141 5.40 -2.28 -7.99
C SER A 141 5.21 -1.18 -6.93
N LEU A 142 3.97 -0.83 -6.62
CA LEU A 142 3.62 0.15 -5.59
C LEU A 142 4.06 -0.34 -4.21
N ILE A 143 3.85 -1.61 -3.85
CA ILE A 143 4.35 -2.16 -2.58
C ILE A 143 5.88 -2.00 -2.48
N THR A 144 6.60 -2.27 -3.56
CA THR A 144 8.06 -2.08 -3.57
C THR A 144 8.43 -0.60 -3.38
N LYS A 145 7.74 0.30 -4.10
CA LYS A 145 7.91 1.76 -3.97
C LYS A 145 7.60 2.24 -2.55
N GLY A 146 6.59 1.68 -1.89
CA GLY A 146 6.12 2.13 -0.57
C GLY A 146 7.13 1.95 0.56
N GLN A 147 8.10 1.05 0.40
CA GLN A 147 9.17 0.81 1.38
C GLN A 147 10.01 2.07 1.67
N ILE A 148 10.07 3.02 0.73
CA ILE A 148 10.86 4.25 0.90
C ILE A 148 10.19 5.31 1.78
N TYR A 149 8.87 5.22 1.99
CA TYR A 149 8.09 6.28 2.63
C TYR A 149 8.00 6.16 4.16
N ASN A 150 8.57 5.11 4.77
CA ASN A 150 8.56 4.88 6.21
C ASN A 150 7.14 5.02 6.81
N PHE A 151 6.18 4.28 6.23
CA PHE A 151 4.80 4.24 6.71
C PHE A 151 4.69 3.49 8.04
N ILE A 152 3.72 3.89 8.86
CA ILE A 152 3.42 3.19 10.11
C ILE A 152 2.77 1.86 9.76
N LYS A 153 3.26 0.76 10.35
CA LYS A 153 2.77 -0.62 10.10
C LYS A 153 2.75 -0.99 8.61
N TYR A 154 3.80 -0.61 7.88
CA TYR A 154 3.86 -0.88 6.44
C TYR A 154 3.84 -2.38 6.10
N GLU A 155 4.39 -3.22 6.97
CA GLU A 155 4.38 -4.67 6.83
C GLU A 155 2.95 -5.24 6.74
N ASP A 156 2.00 -4.68 7.51
CA ASP A 156 0.58 -5.11 7.46
C ASP A 156 -0.05 -4.81 6.10
N CYS A 157 0.30 -3.67 5.49
CA CYS A 157 -0.11 -3.32 4.13
C CYS A 157 0.49 -4.29 3.11
N GLN A 158 1.80 -4.51 3.18
CA GLN A 158 2.51 -5.43 2.29
C GLN A 158 1.91 -6.85 2.36
N ASN A 159 1.69 -7.37 3.57
CA ASN A 159 1.10 -8.69 3.79
C ASN A 159 -0.34 -8.77 3.28
N SER A 160 -1.16 -7.73 3.53
CA SER A 160 -2.54 -7.69 3.04
C SER A 160 -2.60 -7.68 1.51
N CYS A 161 -1.77 -6.88 0.87
CA CYS A 161 -1.70 -6.83 -0.59
C CYS A 161 -1.13 -8.13 -1.19
N ALA A 162 -0.14 -8.76 -0.55
CA ALA A 162 0.36 -10.05 -0.98
C ALA A 162 -0.71 -11.15 -0.88
N LEU A 163 -1.52 -11.16 0.18
CA LEU A 163 -2.63 -12.10 0.33
C LEU A 163 -3.79 -11.84 -0.65
N LEU A 164 -3.98 -10.58 -1.06
CA LEU A 164 -4.90 -10.21 -2.13
C LEU A 164 -4.43 -10.76 -3.48
N THR A 165 -3.20 -10.46 -3.87
CA THR A 165 -2.64 -10.91 -5.16
C THR A 165 -2.45 -12.43 -5.20
N TRP A 166 -2.22 -13.07 -4.06
CA TRP A 166 -2.18 -14.54 -3.95
C TRP A 166 -3.46 -15.22 -4.45
N GLN A 167 -4.63 -14.58 -4.37
CA GLN A 167 -5.86 -15.18 -4.91
C GLN A 167 -5.81 -15.30 -6.45
N TYR A 168 -5.15 -14.36 -7.13
CA TYR A 168 -4.88 -14.46 -8.56
C TYR A 168 -3.98 -15.66 -8.87
N ASP A 169 -2.88 -15.82 -8.14
CA ASP A 169 -1.94 -16.94 -8.34
C ASP A 169 -2.63 -18.30 -8.12
N ARG A 170 -3.51 -18.39 -7.11
CA ARG A 170 -4.31 -19.60 -6.86
C ARG A 170 -5.22 -19.94 -8.02
N LEU A 171 -5.98 -18.95 -8.53
CA LEU A 171 -6.88 -19.17 -9.67
C LEU A 171 -6.09 -19.49 -10.95
N GLN A 172 -4.91 -18.91 -11.12
CA GLN A 172 -4.02 -19.23 -12.24
C GLN A 172 -3.51 -20.68 -12.16
N ALA A 173 -3.18 -21.15 -10.96
CA ALA A 173 -2.81 -22.54 -10.72
C ALA A 173 -3.98 -23.50 -11.00
N VAL A 174 -5.21 -23.15 -10.59
CA VAL A 174 -6.42 -23.90 -10.94
C VAL A 174 -6.58 -23.97 -12.46
N ALA A 175 -6.55 -22.81 -13.14
CA ALA A 175 -6.70 -22.72 -14.59
C ALA A 175 -5.66 -23.59 -15.31
N GLY A 176 -4.41 -23.54 -14.86
CA GLY A 176 -3.31 -24.35 -15.40
C GLY A 176 -3.53 -25.85 -15.22
N LEU A 177 -4.01 -26.28 -14.05
CA LEU A 177 -4.29 -27.69 -13.78
C LEU A 177 -5.46 -28.22 -14.62
N ILE A 178 -6.57 -27.50 -14.69
CA ILE A 178 -7.76 -27.96 -15.42
C ILE A 178 -7.60 -27.86 -16.94
N SER A 179 -6.74 -26.96 -17.44
CA SER A 179 -6.51 -26.81 -18.89
C SER A 179 -5.78 -28.00 -19.52
N GLN A 180 -5.14 -28.83 -18.69
CA GLN A 180 -4.27 -29.89 -19.14
C GLN A 180 -5.03 -31.22 -19.16
N GLN A 181 -5.39 -31.69 -20.34
CA GLN A 181 -6.12 -32.96 -20.51
C GLN A 181 -5.22 -34.19 -20.38
N SER A 182 -3.90 -34.03 -20.58
CA SER A 182 -2.92 -35.11 -20.69
C SER A 182 -2.28 -35.55 -19.36
N TRP A 183 -2.81 -35.10 -18.21
CA TRP A 183 -2.29 -35.56 -16.92
C TRP A 183 -2.55 -37.06 -16.74
N ASN A 184 -1.62 -37.73 -16.04
CA ASN A 184 -1.84 -39.09 -15.60
C ASN A 184 -2.83 -39.09 -14.41
N TRP A 185 -4.12 -39.14 -14.72
CA TRP A 185 -5.22 -39.14 -13.74
C TRP A 185 -5.25 -40.39 -12.85
N GLU A 186 -4.47 -41.43 -13.17
CA GLU A 186 -4.29 -42.62 -12.34
C GLU A 186 -3.21 -42.41 -11.26
N ASN A 187 -2.35 -41.39 -11.41
CA ASN A 187 -1.30 -41.10 -10.45
C ASN A 187 -1.87 -40.40 -9.22
N THR A 188 -1.81 -41.05 -8.06
CA THR A 188 -2.34 -40.55 -6.79
C THR A 188 -1.86 -39.14 -6.43
N LYS A 189 -0.60 -38.78 -6.75
CA LYS A 189 -0.06 -37.44 -6.45
C LYS A 189 -0.74 -36.33 -7.26
N VAL A 190 -1.12 -36.64 -8.49
CA VAL A 190 -1.86 -35.72 -9.38
C VAL A 190 -3.25 -35.49 -8.81
N VAL A 191 -3.92 -36.57 -8.40
CA VAL A 191 -5.25 -36.53 -7.79
C VAL A 191 -5.24 -35.78 -6.46
N GLU A 192 -4.25 -36.01 -5.60
CA GLU A 192 -4.07 -35.29 -4.34
C GLU A 192 -3.86 -33.79 -4.56
N THR A 193 -3.03 -33.43 -5.55
CA THR A 193 -2.77 -32.02 -5.88
C THR A 193 -4.03 -31.36 -6.45
N LEU A 194 -4.74 -32.04 -7.34
CA LEU A 194 -6.01 -31.57 -7.87
C LEU A 194 -7.03 -31.34 -6.75
N ASN A 195 -7.20 -32.31 -5.86
CA ASN A 195 -8.12 -32.20 -4.74
C ASN A 195 -7.72 -31.08 -3.78
N LYS A 196 -6.42 -30.90 -3.50
CA LYS A 196 -5.92 -29.80 -2.66
C LYS A 196 -6.16 -28.43 -3.28
N VAL A 197 -6.07 -28.32 -4.60
CA VAL A 197 -6.33 -27.06 -5.30
C VAL A 197 -7.84 -26.77 -5.33
N LEU A 198 -8.66 -27.77 -5.64
CA LEU A 198 -10.12 -27.67 -5.71
C LEU A 198 -10.82 -27.60 -4.34
N SER A 199 -10.16 -28.02 -3.26
CA SER A 199 -10.70 -27.92 -1.89
C SER A 199 -10.81 -26.47 -1.41
N THR A 200 -10.27 -25.53 -2.16
CA THR A 200 -10.50 -24.10 -1.91
C THR A 200 -11.97 -23.78 -2.12
N GLU A 201 -12.66 -23.33 -1.07
CA GLU A 201 -14.01 -22.81 -1.20
C GLU A 201 -14.03 -21.40 -1.77
N ILE A 202 -14.99 -21.13 -2.64
CA ILE A 202 -15.14 -19.82 -3.29
C ILE A 202 -15.47 -18.74 -2.26
N GLY A 203 -16.30 -19.10 -1.27
CA GLY A 203 -16.60 -18.22 -0.14
C GLY A 203 -15.34 -17.80 0.62
N ASP A 204 -14.34 -18.68 0.74
CA ASP A 204 -13.07 -18.34 1.38
C ASP A 204 -12.27 -17.32 0.57
N ILE A 205 -12.30 -17.39 -0.77
CA ILE A 205 -11.62 -16.43 -1.65
C ILE A 205 -12.26 -15.04 -1.49
N GLU A 206 -13.58 -14.94 -1.61
CA GLU A 206 -14.31 -13.69 -1.48
C GLU A 206 -14.15 -13.08 -0.08
N GLN A 207 -14.24 -13.92 0.96
CA GLN A 207 -14.01 -13.50 2.34
C GLN A 207 -12.57 -13.02 2.54
N ASN A 208 -11.57 -13.70 1.99
CA ASN A 208 -10.17 -13.29 2.10
C ASN A 208 -9.96 -11.93 1.44
N ILE A 209 -10.45 -11.74 0.21
CA ILE A 209 -10.38 -10.45 -0.50
C ILE A 209 -11.00 -9.34 0.34
N LYS A 210 -12.20 -9.56 0.88
CA LYS A 210 -12.88 -8.60 1.74
C LYS A 210 -12.07 -8.28 2.99
N GLN A 211 -11.55 -9.30 3.69
CA GLN A 211 -10.78 -9.13 4.92
C GLN A 211 -9.47 -8.37 4.68
N GLN A 212 -8.72 -8.70 3.62
CA GLN A 212 -7.49 -7.98 3.31
C GLN A 212 -7.76 -6.55 2.85
N ASN A 213 -8.85 -6.30 2.11
CA ASN A 213 -9.24 -4.94 1.75
C ASN A 213 -9.58 -4.09 2.98
N ILE A 214 -10.26 -4.66 3.98
CA ILE A 214 -10.52 -3.98 5.26
C ILE A 214 -9.20 -3.60 5.95
N LYS A 215 -8.25 -4.53 6.06
CA LYS A 215 -6.93 -4.26 6.66
C LYS A 215 -6.16 -3.17 5.90
N PHE A 216 -6.23 -3.18 4.57
CA PHE A 216 -5.63 -2.12 3.76
C PHE A 216 -6.28 -0.75 4.04
N ILE A 217 -7.62 -0.68 4.12
CA ILE A 217 -8.34 0.56 4.43
C ILE A 217 -7.98 1.08 5.83
N GLU A 218 -7.82 0.18 6.82
CA GLU A 218 -7.35 0.54 8.16
C GLU A 218 -5.93 1.12 8.13
N PHE A 219 -5.01 0.47 7.41
CA PHE A 219 -3.66 0.99 7.18
C PHE A 219 -3.69 2.38 6.51
N ALA A 220 -4.49 2.55 5.47
CA ALA A 220 -4.62 3.81 4.74
C ALA A 220 -5.13 4.91 5.67
N LYS A 221 -6.19 4.63 6.44
CA LYS A 221 -6.78 5.56 7.42
C LYS A 221 -5.76 5.99 8.47
N ASP A 222 -5.04 5.04 9.07
CA ASP A 222 -4.04 5.31 10.10
C ASP A 222 -2.94 6.24 9.55
N ASN A 223 -2.46 5.97 8.34
CA ASN A 223 -1.41 6.76 7.72
C ASN A 223 -1.92 8.13 7.24
N TYR A 224 -3.14 8.25 6.70
CA TYR A 224 -3.77 9.54 6.41
C TYR A 224 -3.84 10.42 7.67
N CYS A 225 -4.38 9.88 8.77
CA CYS A 225 -4.46 10.61 10.03
C CYS A 225 -3.09 11.02 10.55
N SER A 226 -2.05 10.20 10.35
CA SER A 226 -0.68 10.53 10.76
C SER A 226 -0.08 11.68 9.96
N VAL A 227 -0.41 11.80 8.67
CA VAL A 227 0.07 12.89 7.81
C VAL A 227 -0.56 14.22 8.25
N PHE A 228 -1.87 14.24 8.51
CA PHE A 228 -2.58 15.46 8.95
C PHE A 228 -2.23 15.91 10.37
N LYS A 229 -1.88 14.99 11.29
CA LYS A 229 -1.47 15.36 12.66
C LYS A 229 -0.06 15.97 12.73
N ASN A 230 0.79 15.69 11.75
CA ASN A 230 2.19 16.13 11.71
C ASN A 230 2.41 17.37 10.82
N THR A 231 1.34 17.90 10.22
CA THR A 231 1.36 19.13 9.40
C THR A 231 0.73 20.26 10.20
#